data_AF-A0A7Y2EPE2-F1
#
_entry.id   AF-A0A7Y2EPE2-F1
#
_cell.length_a   1.000
_cell.length_b   1.000
_cell.length_c   1.000
_cell.angle_alpha   90.00
_cell.angle_beta   90.00
_cell.angle_gamma   90.00
#
_symmetry.space_group_name_H-M   'P 1'
#
loop_
_entity.id
_entity.type
_entity.pdbx_description
1 polymer ?
#
loop_
_entity_poly.entity_id
_entity_poly.type
_entity_poly.pdbx_seq_one_letter_code
_entity_poly.pdbx_strand_id
1 'polypeptide(L)' 'IDVSAFVTNLTDEEYLTYVSGLWPNGIESGQIGMPRMYGARIRYNFDEN' A
#
# COMPACT_ATOMS: atom_id res chain seq x y z
N ILE A 1 22.86 -5.08 12.05
CA ILE A 1 21.73 -4.13 12.13
C ILE A 1 21.58 -3.50 10.76
N ASP A 2 20.42 -3.59 10.14
CA ASP A 2 20.11 -3.05 8.82
C ASP A 2 19.04 -1.97 8.93
N VAL A 3 19.21 -0.86 8.22
CA VAL A 3 18.22 0.22 8.13
C VAL A 3 17.84 0.37 6.66
N SER A 4 16.55 0.39 6.36
CA SER A 4 16.03 0.63 5.02
C SER A 4 14.90 1.66 5.03
N ALA A 5 14.79 2.44 3.96
CA ALA A 5 13.63 3.29 3.68
C ALA A 5 12.91 2.76 2.44
N PHE A 6 11.60 2.92 2.39
CA PHE A 6 10.77 2.48 1.28
C PHE A 6 9.68 3.50 0.98
N VAL A 7 9.34 3.60 -0.30
CA VAL A 7 8.25 4.43 -0.80
C VAL A 7 7.35 3.54 -1.62
N THR A 8 6.04 3.60 -1.38
CA THR A 8 5.03 2.91 -2.20
C THR A 8 4.26 3.95 -3.01
N ASN A 9 3.84 3.58 -4.22
CA ASN A 9 3.15 4.47 -5.16
C ASN A 9 3.94 5.78 -5.44
N LEU A 10 5.16 5.64 -5.97
CA LEU A 10 6.09 6.77 -6.20
C LEU A 10 5.48 7.88 -7.06
N THR A 11 4.71 7.49 -8.08
CA THR A 11 4.02 8.37 -9.03
C THR A 11 2.71 8.93 -8.50
N ASP A 12 2.30 8.57 -7.27
CA ASP A 12 1.06 9.02 -6.61
C ASP A 12 -0.18 8.74 -7.45
N GLU A 13 -0.17 7.60 -8.14
CA GLU A 13 -1.18 7.31 -9.13
C GLU A 13 -2.39 6.67 -8.46
N GLU A 14 -3.55 7.28 -8.70
CA GLU A 14 -4.81 6.84 -8.17
C GLU A 14 -5.38 5.73 -9.04
N TYR A 15 -5.39 4.52 -8.49
CA TYR A 15 -5.97 3.37 -9.16
C TYR A 15 -7.08 2.76 -8.31
N LEU A 16 -8.14 2.31 -8.97
CA LEU A 16 -9.19 1.54 -8.31
C LEU A 16 -8.67 0.13 -8.03
N THR A 17 -8.34 -0.15 -6.77
CA THR A 17 -7.87 -1.49 -6.34
C THR A 17 -8.98 -2.52 -6.28
N TYR A 18 -10.21 -2.08 -6.05
CA TYR A 18 -11.38 -2.95 -6.01
C TYR A 18 -12.59 -2.18 -6.53
N VAL A 19 -13.22 -2.69 -7.58
CA VAL A 19 -14.47 -2.15 -8.12
C VAL A 19 -15.57 -3.13 -7.72
N SER A 20 -16.33 -2.82 -6.67
CA SER A 20 -17.52 -3.58 -6.31
C SER A 20 -18.69 -3.05 -7.15
N GLY A 21 -19.00 -3.72 -8.25
CA GLY A 21 -20.19 -3.42 -9.02
C GLY A 21 -21.43 -3.90 -8.28
N LEU A 22 -22.09 -3.05 -7.51
CA LEU A 22 -23.45 -3.29 -7.03
C LEU A 22 -24.43 -3.03 -8.19
N TRP A 23 -24.38 -3.89 -9.21
CA TRP A 23 -25.16 -3.83 -10.44
C TRP A 23 -26.69 -3.64 -10.29
N PRO A 24 -27.38 -4.00 -9.17
CA PRO A 24 -28.81 -3.73 -9.05
C PRO A 24 -29.17 -2.29 -8.65
N ASN A 25 -28.24 -1.51 -8.05
CA ASN A 25 -28.59 -0.25 -7.36
C ASN A 25 -27.88 1.01 -7.92
N GLY A 26 -27.08 0.88 -8.98
CA GLY A 26 -26.41 2.03 -9.63
C GLY A 26 -25.35 2.74 -8.78
N ILE A 27 -24.94 2.13 -7.66
CA ILE A 27 -23.87 2.65 -6.80
C ILE A 27 -22.58 1.89 -7.15
N GLU A 28 -21.67 2.55 -7.83
CA GLU A 28 -20.30 2.07 -8.00
C GLU A 28 -19.47 2.51 -6.78
N SER A 29 -19.36 1.63 -5.78
CA SER A 29 -18.44 1.83 -4.67
C SER A 29 -17.10 1.17 -5.00
N GLY A 30 -16.17 1.99 -5.48
CA GLY A 30 -14.78 1.60 -5.68
C GLY A 30 -13.95 1.88 -4.43
N GLN A 31 -13.09 0.94 -4.04
CA GLN A 31 -12.06 1.22 -3.04
C GLN A 31 -10.86 1.83 -3.78
N ILE A 32 -10.63 3.12 -3.56
CA ILE A 32 -9.43 3.82 -4.03
C ILE A 32 -8.21 3.11 -3.45
N GLY A 33 -7.21 2.84 -4.29
CA GLY A 33 -5.96 2.22 -3.90
C GLY A 33 -5.22 3.02 -2.83
N MET A 34 -4.29 2.36 -2.14
CA MET A 34 -3.53 3.03 -1.09
C MET A 34 -2.73 4.22 -1.67
N PRO A 35 -2.76 5.38 -1.01
CA PRO A 35 -2.03 6.57 -1.46
C PRO A 35 -0.52 6.37 -1.38
N ARG A 36 0.27 7.33 -1.87
CA ARG A 36 1.73 7.31 -1.69
C ARG A 36 2.10 7.28 -0.20
N MET A 37 2.87 6.28 0.19
CA MET A 37 3.34 6.12 1.57
C MET A 37 4.87 6.08 1.63
N TYR A 38 5.42 6.68 2.68
CA TYR A 38 6.85 6.64 3.01
C TYR A 38 7.03 5.85 4.31
N GLY A 39 8.04 4.99 4.36
CA GLY A 39 8.33 4.19 5.54
C GLY A 39 9.82 3.94 5.72
N ALA A 40 10.20 3.61 6.95
CA ALA A 40 11.53 3.17 7.29
C ALA A 40 11.46 1.92 8.15
N ARG A 41 12.43 1.03 8.02
CA ARG A 41 12.53 -0.23 8.75
C ARG A 41 13.93 -0.40 9.31
N ILE A 42 14.01 -0.73 10.59
CA ILE A 42 15.23 -1.16 11.26
C ILE A 42 15.11 -2.66 11.51
N ARG A 43 16.12 -3.44 11.13
CA ARG A 43 16.22 -4.88 11.37
C ARG A 43 17.48 -5.15 12.19
N TYR A 44 17.32 -5.77 13.35
CA TYR A 44 18.42 -6.29 14.13
C TYR A 44 18.40 -7.82 13.99
N ASN A 45 19.49 -8.42 13.53
CA ASN A 45 19.65 -9.87 13.52
C ASN A 45 20.55 -10.24 14.70
N PHE A 46 20.03 -11.06 15.62
CA PHE A 46 20.85 -11.70 16.64
C PHE A 46 21.38 -12.98 16.01
N ASP A 47 22.70 -13.05 15.77
CA ASP A 47 23.36 -14.33 15.57
C ASP A 47 23.57 -14.92 16.97
N GLU A 48 22.84 -15.97 17.28
CA GLU A 48 23.06 -16.79 18.46
C GLU A 48 23.95 -17.95 18.01
N ASN A 49 25.19 -17.95 18.51
CA ASN A 49 26.19 -18.99 18.26
C ASN A 49 25.86 -20.25 19.06
#